data_AF-A0A926NH45-F1
#
_entry.id   AF-A0A926NH45-F1
#
_cell.length_a   1.000
_cell.length_b   1.000
_cell.length_c   1.000
_cell.angle_alpha   90.00
_cell.angle_beta   90.00
_cell.angle_gamma   90.00
#
_symmetry.space_group_name_H-M   'P 1'
#
loop_
_entity.id
_entity.type
_entity.pdbx_description
1 polymer ?
#
loop_
_entity_poly.entity_id
_entity_poly.type
_entity_poly.pdbx_seq_one_letter_code
_entity_poly.pdbx_strand_id
1 'polypeptide(L)'
;MTKHKNSLTKDRRASGIVVAVGFVLVLLLSVGVSPNKASAACIGSGFVNPGTVVYSEPSTGSTSIWTYSGNEYVRGLIDDHGWVQRDTGGWIQSHDFWTFECEY
;
A
#
# COMPACT_ATOMS: atom_id res chain seq x y z
N MET A 1 47.00 -20.32 -56.59
CA MET A 1 46.66 -21.40 -55.62
C MET A 1 46.59 -20.76 -54.23
N THR A 2 45.58 -20.85 -53.38
CA THR A 2 44.22 -21.42 -53.39
C THR A 2 43.49 -20.79 -52.18
N LYS A 3 42.16 -20.64 -52.25
CA LYS A 3 41.25 -20.10 -51.21
C LYS A 3 41.33 -20.86 -49.87
N HIS A 4 40.97 -20.19 -48.75
CA HIS A 4 40.08 -20.69 -47.67
C HIS A 4 39.67 -19.50 -46.77
N LYS A 5 38.51 -18.86 -46.96
CA LYS A 5 37.20 -19.11 -46.32
C LYS A 5 37.17 -19.12 -44.78
N ASN A 6 36.43 -18.13 -44.28
CA ASN A 6 35.34 -18.21 -43.29
C ASN A 6 35.61 -17.82 -41.84
N SER A 7 34.60 -17.11 -41.36
CA SER A 7 34.05 -17.15 -40.01
C SER A 7 34.73 -16.24 -39.00
N LEU A 8 34.07 -15.10 -38.74
CA LEU A 8 33.84 -14.57 -37.39
C LEU A 8 32.86 -13.38 -37.47
N THR A 9 31.72 -13.60 -38.14
CA THR A 9 30.50 -12.79 -37.91
C THR A 9 29.67 -13.50 -36.85
N LYS A 10 30.09 -13.49 -35.59
CA LYS A 10 29.25 -14.05 -34.51
C LYS A 10 29.29 -13.33 -33.16
N ASP A 11 30.05 -12.26 -32.94
CA ASP A 11 30.17 -11.73 -31.56
C ASP A 11 29.70 -10.28 -31.36
N ARG A 12 28.78 -9.78 -32.20
CA ARG A 12 28.22 -8.41 -32.03
C ARG A 12 26.72 -8.33 -31.76
N ARG A 13 26.03 -9.46 -31.56
CA ARG A 13 24.57 -9.46 -31.26
C ARG A 13 24.22 -9.73 -29.79
N ALA A 14 25.17 -10.20 -28.97
CA ALA A 14 24.89 -10.51 -27.56
C ALA A 14 24.92 -9.27 -26.63
N SER A 15 25.72 -8.23 -26.94
CA SER A 15 25.86 -7.08 -26.02
C SER A 15 24.65 -6.16 -25.97
N GLY A 16 23.85 -6.04 -27.05
CA GLY A 16 22.73 -5.09 -27.06
C GLY A 16 21.53 -5.53 -26.23
N ILE A 17 21.21 -6.83 -26.28
CA ILE A 17 20.05 -7.39 -25.58
C ILE A 17 20.31 -7.48 -24.08
N VAL A 18 21.53 -7.85 -23.67
CA VAL A 18 21.89 -7.95 -22.24
C VAL A 18 21.86 -6.57 -21.57
N VAL A 19 22.31 -5.52 -22.26
CA VAL A 19 22.25 -4.15 -21.74
C VAL A 19 20.81 -3.64 -21.68
N ALA A 20 19.99 -3.90 -22.71
CA ALA A 20 18.59 -3.48 -22.72
C ALA A 20 17.75 -4.19 -21.63
N VAL A 21 17.92 -5.51 -21.45
CA VAL A 21 17.20 -6.27 -20.42
C VAL A 21 17.66 -5.84 -19.01
N GLY A 22 18.96 -5.60 -18.82
CA GLY A 22 19.49 -5.10 -17.55
C GLY A 22 18.95 -3.73 -17.17
N PHE A 23 18.88 -2.80 -18.14
CA PHE A 23 18.37 -1.45 -17.90
C PHE A 23 16.87 -1.44 -17.59
N VAL A 24 16.08 -2.26 -18.31
CA VAL A 24 14.64 -2.42 -18.05
C VAL A 24 14.38 -3.08 -16.69
N LEU A 25 15.20 -4.06 -16.28
CA LEU A 25 15.06 -4.70 -14.97
C LEU A 25 15.39 -3.74 -13.82
N VAL A 26 16.43 -2.89 -13.97
CA VAL A 26 16.79 -1.84 -12.99
C VAL A 26 15.73 -0.74 -12.93
N LEU A 27 15.14 -0.37 -14.07
CA LEU A 27 13.97 0.53 -14.11
C LEU A 27 12.79 -0.10 -13.38
N LEU A 28 12.40 -1.34 -13.69
CA LEU A 28 11.29 -2.03 -13.02
C LEU A 28 11.51 -2.21 -11.51
N LEU A 29 12.76 -2.42 -11.07
CA LEU A 29 13.11 -2.47 -9.64
C LEU A 29 13.09 -1.10 -8.95
N SER A 30 13.19 0.01 -9.69
CA SER A 30 13.15 1.36 -9.12
C SER A 30 11.74 1.99 -9.11
N VAL A 31 10.74 1.41 -9.79
CA VAL A 31 9.36 1.94 -9.79
C VAL A 31 8.42 1.28 -8.76
N GLY A 32 8.90 0.36 -7.91
CA GLY A 32 7.96 -0.50 -7.16
C GLY A 32 8.25 -0.76 -5.69
N VAL A 33 9.26 -0.12 -5.09
CA VAL A 33 9.36 -0.12 -3.63
C VAL A 33 8.81 1.23 -3.19
N SER A 34 7.50 1.33 -2.97
CA SER A 34 6.97 2.40 -2.15
C SER A 34 7.44 2.13 -0.72
N PRO A 35 8.44 2.85 -0.18
CA PRO A 35 8.73 2.77 1.23
C PRO A 35 7.88 3.85 1.91
N ASN A 36 6.59 3.93 1.60
CA ASN A 36 5.67 4.71 2.42
C ASN A 36 5.19 3.79 3.55
N LYS A 37 6.16 3.27 4.32
CA LYS A 37 5.94 2.83 5.70
C LYS A 37 6.64 3.83 6.60
N ALA A 38 6.08 5.03 6.65
CA ALA A 38 6.26 6.02 7.69
C ALA A 38 4.92 6.77 7.72
N SER A 39 4.17 6.84 8.80
CA SER A 39 4.48 6.66 10.21
C SER A 39 3.19 6.22 10.89
N ALA A 40 3.23 5.33 11.87
CA ALA A 40 2.06 5.01 12.67
C ALA A 40 1.43 6.33 13.18
N ALA A 41 0.20 6.61 12.77
CA ALA A 41 -0.63 7.48 13.57
C ALA A 41 -1.13 6.60 14.74
N CYS A 42 -1.33 7.19 15.91
CA CYS A 42 -1.23 6.50 17.18
C CYS A 42 -2.20 5.31 17.38
N ILE A 43 -1.89 4.43 18.33
CA ILE A 43 -2.93 3.61 18.96
C ILE A 43 -3.71 4.55 19.89
N GLY A 44 -5.02 4.49 19.80
CA GLY A 44 -5.88 5.37 20.57
C GLY A 44 -7.26 4.78 20.76
N SER A 45 -8.09 5.58 21.42
CA SER A 45 -9.49 5.22 21.63
C SER A 45 -10.38 6.44 21.60
N GLY A 46 -11.65 6.22 21.31
CA GLY A 46 -12.59 7.29 21.08
C GLY A 46 -14.02 6.80 21.05
N PHE A 47 -14.93 7.75 20.89
CA PHE A 47 -16.35 7.46 20.73
C PHE A 47 -16.82 7.85 19.34
N VAL A 48 -17.57 6.95 18.72
CA VAL A 48 -18.21 7.16 17.41
C VAL A 48 -19.70 7.42 17.58
N ASN A 49 -20.28 8.10 16.59
CA ASN A 49 -21.71 8.43 16.59
C ASN A 49 -22.59 7.24 16.13
N PRO A 50 -23.91 7.26 16.43
CA PRO A 50 -24.86 6.35 15.80
C PRO A 50 -24.85 6.58 14.29
N GLY A 51 -24.95 5.52 13.50
CA GLY A 51 -24.86 5.59 12.04
C GLY A 51 -23.44 5.48 11.48
N THR A 52 -22.41 5.45 12.35
CA THR A 52 -21.03 5.21 11.92
C THR A 52 -20.90 3.85 11.25
N VAL A 53 -20.33 3.83 10.06
CA VAL A 53 -20.17 2.63 9.24
C VAL A 53 -18.81 2.01 9.48
N VAL A 54 -18.77 0.68 9.60
CA VAL A 54 -17.52 -0.09 9.62
C VAL A 54 -17.31 -0.74 8.27
N TYR A 55 -16.13 -0.52 7.70
CA TYR A 55 -15.74 -0.98 6.38
C TYR A 55 -14.76 -2.15 6.45
N SER A 56 -14.73 -2.97 5.39
CA SER A 56 -13.78 -4.08 5.27
C SER A 56 -12.34 -3.66 5.06
N GLU A 57 -12.12 -2.50 4.43
CA GLU A 57 -10.81 -1.95 4.09
C GLU A 57 -10.85 -0.41 4.08
N PRO A 58 -9.71 0.29 4.18
CA PRO A 58 -9.67 1.76 4.22
C PRO A 58 -9.63 2.35 2.80
N SER A 59 -10.78 2.39 2.11
CA SER A 59 -10.90 2.94 0.76
C SER A 59 -12.26 3.59 0.50
N THR A 60 -12.33 4.49 -0.49
CA THR A 60 -13.58 5.18 -0.89
C THR A 60 -14.61 4.28 -1.56
N GLY A 61 -14.27 3.01 -1.86
CA GLY A 61 -15.16 2.02 -2.48
C GLY A 61 -15.41 0.79 -1.61
N SER A 62 -15.01 0.83 -0.34
CA SER A 62 -15.03 -0.33 0.54
C SER A 62 -16.44 -0.85 0.83
N THR A 63 -16.54 -2.15 1.02
CA THR A 63 -17.80 -2.78 1.43
C THR A 63 -18.09 -2.45 2.90
N SER A 64 -19.31 -1.99 3.18
CA SER A 64 -19.81 -1.86 4.54
C SER A 64 -20.05 -3.25 5.15
N ILE A 65 -19.47 -3.49 6.32
CA ILE A 65 -19.67 -4.70 7.11
C ILE A 65 -20.88 -4.53 8.02
N TRP A 66 -20.97 -3.39 8.72
CA TRP A 66 -22.08 -3.05 9.60
C TRP A 66 -22.14 -1.56 9.92
N THR A 67 -23.15 -1.17 10.69
CA THR A 67 -23.34 0.19 11.19
C THR A 67 -23.66 0.18 12.68
N TYR A 68 -23.05 1.08 13.44
CA TYR A 68 -23.35 1.25 14.86
C TYR A 68 -24.73 1.88 15.07
N SER A 69 -25.54 1.29 15.97
CA SER A 69 -26.88 1.78 16.29
C SER A 69 -26.90 2.88 17.35
N GLY A 70 -25.80 3.04 18.11
CA GLY A 70 -25.65 3.99 19.20
C GLY A 70 -24.26 4.59 19.26
N ASN A 71 -24.01 5.39 20.31
CA ASN A 71 -22.66 5.84 20.63
C ASN A 71 -21.84 4.67 21.15
N GLU A 72 -20.69 4.43 20.54
CA GLU A 72 -19.89 3.25 20.82
C GLU A 72 -18.44 3.64 21.09
N TYR A 73 -17.85 2.98 22.08
CA TYR A 73 -16.44 3.15 22.39
C TYR A 73 -15.61 2.24 21.48
N VAL A 74 -14.65 2.83 20.79
CA VAL A 74 -13.81 2.14 19.80
C VAL A 74 -12.35 2.40 20.12
N ARG A 75 -11.58 1.32 20.13
CA ARG A 75 -10.12 1.33 20.22
C ARG A 75 -9.54 0.88 18.89
N GLY A 76 -8.45 1.51 18.48
CA GLY A 76 -7.82 1.20 17.20
C GLY A 76 -6.55 1.97 16.92
N LEU A 77 -5.97 1.69 15.77
CA LEU A 77 -4.83 2.41 15.20
C LEU A 77 -5.36 3.43 14.19
N ILE A 78 -5.14 4.73 14.43
CA ILE A 78 -5.39 5.74 13.41
C ILE A 78 -4.24 5.72 12.40
N ASP A 79 -4.52 5.91 11.11
CA ASP A 79 -3.50 6.08 10.08
C ASP A 79 -3.45 7.54 9.59
N ASP A 80 -2.42 7.85 8.81
CA ASP A 80 -2.18 9.14 8.19
C ASP A 80 -3.18 9.50 7.08
N HIS A 81 -3.98 8.54 6.64
CA HIS A 81 -5.01 8.69 5.61
C HIS A 81 -6.40 8.95 6.22
N GLY A 82 -6.48 9.13 7.54
CA GLY A 82 -7.72 9.47 8.23
C GLY A 82 -8.63 8.27 8.44
N TRP A 83 -8.09 7.06 8.52
CA TRP A 83 -8.83 5.86 8.91
C TRP A 83 -8.38 5.35 10.27
N VAL A 84 -9.29 4.70 10.98
CA VAL A 84 -9.03 3.99 12.23
C VAL A 84 -9.25 2.50 12.00
N GLN A 85 -8.19 1.73 12.10
CA GLN A 85 -8.26 0.27 12.16
C GLN A 85 -8.73 -0.16 13.54
N ARG A 86 -9.90 -0.79 13.62
CA ARG A 86 -10.45 -1.25 14.91
C ARG A 86 -9.69 -2.47 15.41
N ASP A 87 -9.50 -2.58 16.72
CA ASP A 87 -8.91 -3.78 17.34
C ASP A 87 -9.77 -5.03 17.11
N THR A 88 -11.08 -4.84 16.98
CA THR A 88 -12.07 -5.90 16.67
C THR A 88 -12.20 -6.19 15.17
N GLY A 89 -11.38 -5.56 14.33
CA GLY A 89 -11.41 -5.69 12.89
C GLY A 89 -12.32 -4.69 12.17
N GLY A 90 -11.98 -4.42 10.91
CA GLY A 90 -12.64 -3.40 10.09
C GLY A 90 -12.11 -1.98 10.35
N TRP A 91 -12.63 -1.05 9.55
CA TRP A 91 -12.11 0.30 9.43
C TRP A 91 -13.22 1.34 9.60
N ILE A 92 -12.91 2.45 10.26
CA ILE A 92 -13.82 3.58 10.46
C ILE A 92 -13.13 4.84 9.96
N GLN A 93 -13.89 5.78 9.41
CA GLN A 93 -13.38 7.11 9.09
C GLN A 93 -13.07 7.89 10.36
N SER A 94 -11.89 8.49 10.46
CA SER A 94 -11.49 9.29 11.63
C SER A 94 -12.45 10.44 11.94
N HIS A 95 -13.12 11.01 10.92
CA HIS A 95 -14.10 12.08 11.11
C HIS A 95 -15.44 11.62 11.70
N ASP A 96 -15.71 10.32 11.78
CA ASP A 96 -16.90 9.77 12.45
C ASP A 96 -16.75 9.75 13.98
N PHE A 97 -15.52 9.89 14.47
CA PHE A 97 -15.22 10.04 15.89
C PHE A 97 -15.47 11.49 16.30
N TRP A 98 -16.24 11.70 17.37
CA TRP A 98 -16.36 13.02 17.98
C TRP A 98 -15.25 13.29 19.00
N THR A 99 -14.62 12.23 19.50
CA THR A 99 -13.35 12.28 20.22
C THR A 99 -12.54 11.04 19.86
N PHE A 100 -11.24 11.22 19.60
CA PHE A 100 -10.28 10.13 19.48
C PHE A 100 -8.97 10.61 20.08
N GLU A 101 -8.51 9.92 21.12
CA GLU A 101 -7.32 10.29 21.88
C GLU A 101 -6.24 9.22 21.69
N CYS A 102 -5.05 9.68 21.33
CA CYS A 102 -3.86 8.84 21.29
C CYS A 102 -3.45 8.43 22.71
N GLU A 103 -3.17 7.14 22.89
CA GLU A 103 -2.55 6.62 24.10
C GLU A 103 -1.04 6.90 24.05
N TYR A 104 -0.51 7.54 25.10
CA TYR A 104 0.92 7.89 25.23
C TYR A 104 1.67 6.88 26.11
#